data_AF-A0A915MZX7-F1
#
_entry.id   AF-A0A915MZX7-F1
#
_cell.length_a   1.000
_cell.length_b   1.000
_cell.length_c   1.000
_cell.angle_alpha   90.00
_cell.angle_beta   90.00
_cell.angle_gamma   90.00
#
_symmetry.space_group_name_H-M   'P 1'
#
loop_
_entity.id
_entity.type
_entity.pdbx_description
1 polymer ?
#
loop_
_entity_poly.entity_id
_entity_poly.type
_entity_poly.pdbx_seq_one_letter_code
_entity_poly.pdbx_strand_id
1 'polypeptide(L)'
;MRECVYSTFGVNEADGYTVKRIEEAYRKLQESEECHSLLKKHFTESVKDKLKYKKTKLGGTLYDIIRSGVANLDSGVGVYAPDA
;
A
#
# COMPACT_ATOMS: atom_id res chain seq x y z
N MET A 1 -24.62 6.39 -33.42
CA MET A 1 -24.11 7.34 -32.41
C MET A 1 -23.79 6.55 -31.14
N ARG A 2 -22.57 6.04 -31.09
CA ARG A 2 -21.94 5.24 -30.00
C ARG A 2 -20.62 5.99 -29.79
N GLU A 3 -20.23 6.44 -28.60
CA GLU A 3 -20.10 5.70 -27.35
C GLU A 3 -20.11 6.67 -26.16
N CYS A 4 -20.90 6.35 -25.14
CA CYS A 4 -20.63 6.70 -23.75
C CYS A 4 -19.69 5.62 -23.20
N VAL A 5 -18.40 5.92 -23.01
CA VAL A 5 -17.54 5.15 -22.08
C VAL A 5 -16.80 6.13 -21.19
N TYR A 6 -17.27 6.18 -19.94
CA TYR A 6 -16.71 6.94 -18.85
C TYR A 6 -15.27 6.46 -18.59
N SER A 7 -14.36 7.42 -18.49
CA SER A 7 -12.94 7.23 -18.18
C SER A 7 -12.73 6.55 -16.81
N THR A 8 -12.29 5.28 -16.81
CA THR A 8 -11.63 4.64 -15.67
C THR A 8 -10.52 3.70 -16.13
N PHE A 9 -9.48 4.26 -16.76
CA PHE A 9 -8.18 3.57 -16.86
C PHE A 9 -7.37 3.91 -15.61
N GLY A 10 -7.71 3.28 -14.48
CA GLY A 10 -6.76 3.18 -13.38
C GLY A 10 -5.60 2.31 -13.87
N VAL A 11 -4.47 2.93 -14.18
CA VAL A 11 -3.28 2.20 -14.62
C VAL A 11 -2.86 1.28 -13.47
N ASN A 12 -2.98 -0.04 -13.66
CA ASN A 12 -2.45 -1.03 -12.73
C ASN A 12 -0.93 -1.09 -12.95
N GLU A 13 -0.19 -0.18 -12.33
CA GLU A 13 1.26 -0.08 -12.47
C GLU A 13 1.97 -1.16 -11.65
N ALA A 14 1.37 -1.59 -10.53
CA ALA A 14 1.85 -2.70 -9.71
C ALA A 14 1.42 -4.07 -10.22
N ASP A 15 2.32 -5.05 -10.13
CA ASP A 15 2.04 -6.44 -10.50
C ASP A 15 1.20 -7.15 -9.42
N GLY A 16 0.46 -8.18 -9.81
CA GLY A 16 -0.47 -8.88 -8.92
C GLY A 16 0.19 -9.54 -7.71
N TYR A 17 1.47 -9.92 -7.81
CA TYR A 17 2.21 -10.49 -6.69
C TYR A 17 2.49 -9.42 -5.62
N THR A 18 2.92 -8.22 -6.03
CA THR A 18 3.10 -7.07 -5.14
C THR A 18 1.78 -6.68 -4.45
N VAL A 19 0.69 -6.62 -5.20
CA VAL A 19 -0.64 -6.31 -4.64
C VAL A 19 -1.05 -7.32 -3.56
N LYS A 20 -0.83 -8.62 -3.81
CA LYS A 20 -1.11 -9.66 -2.82
C LYS A 20 -0.31 -9.47 -1.52
N ARG A 21 0.97 -9.10 -1.61
CA ARG A 21 1.81 -8.83 -0.44
C ARG A 21 1.33 -7.60 0.35
N ILE A 22 0.80 -6.59 -0.32
CA ILE A 22 0.22 -5.40 0.33
C ILE A 22 -1.05 -5.78 1.11
N GLU A 23 -1.92 -6.61 0.53
CA GLU A 23 -3.13 -7.10 1.20
C GLU A 23 -2.80 -7.95 2.43
N GLU A 24 -1.81 -8.84 2.33
CA GLU A 24 -1.32 -9.65 3.46
C GLU A 24 -0.67 -8.79 4.54
N ALA A 25 0.13 -7.80 4.15
CA ALA A 25 0.75 -6.84 5.06
C ALA A 25 -0.30 -6.02 5.83
N TYR A 26 -1.33 -5.53 5.13
CA TYR A 26 -2.45 -4.81 5.73
C TYR A 26 -3.14 -5.68 6.79
N ARG A 27 -3.51 -6.92 6.43
CA ARG A 27 -4.15 -7.85 7.37
C ARG A 27 -3.29 -8.08 8.62
N LYS A 28 -2.00 -8.37 8.44
CA LYS A 28 -1.06 -8.59 9.54
C LYS A 28 -0.96 -7.40 10.50
N LEU A 29 -0.95 -6.17 9.97
CA LEU A 29 -0.91 -4.96 10.79
C LEU A 29 -2.22 -4.73 11.56
N GLN A 30 -3.37 -5.06 10.96
CA GLN A 30 -4.67 -4.92 11.64
C GLN A 30 -4.86 -5.98 12.72
N GLU A 31 -4.39 -7.21 12.49
CA GLU A 31 -4.47 -8.32 13.46
C GLU A 31 -3.49 -8.18 14.64
N SER A 32 -2.40 -7.43 14.48
CA SER A 32 -1.41 -7.27 15.54
C SER A 32 -1.86 -6.28 16.60
N GLU A 33 -2.17 -6.74 17.82
CA GLU A 33 -2.54 -5.88 18.95
C GLU A 33 -1.37 -5.01 19.45
N GLU A 34 -0.15 -5.57 19.44
CA GLU A 34 1.10 -4.94 19.90
C GLU A 34 1.62 -3.81 18.99
N CYS A 35 1.08 -3.69 17.76
CA CYS A 35 1.53 -2.67 16.84
C CYS A 35 0.85 -1.33 17.14
N HIS A 36 1.64 -0.36 17.63
CA HIS A 36 1.21 1.01 17.93
C HIS A 36 1.78 2.05 16.94
N SER A 37 2.28 1.59 15.79
CA SER A 37 2.91 2.43 14.77
C SER A 37 1.93 3.45 14.16
N LEU A 38 2.46 4.60 13.73
CA LEU A 38 1.70 5.57 12.92
C LEU A 38 1.21 4.96 11.60
N LEU A 39 1.97 4.02 11.03
CA LEU A 39 1.55 3.25 9.87
C LEU A 39 0.20 2.57 10.15
N LYS A 40 0.08 1.74 11.18
CA LYS A 40 -1.19 1.04 11.48
C LYS A 40 -2.34 2.02 11.70
N LYS A 41 -2.10 3.12 12.41
CA LYS A 41 -3.11 4.14 12.71
C LYS A 41 -3.69 4.80 11.46
N HIS A 42 -2.88 5.06 10.44
CA HIS A 42 -3.29 5.80 9.24
C HIS A 42 -3.47 4.93 8.00
N PHE A 43 -3.00 3.69 8.02
CA PHE A 43 -3.14 2.74 6.93
C PHE A 43 -4.50 2.05 7.00
N THR A 44 -5.51 2.77 6.51
CA THR A 44 -6.91 2.31 6.40
C THR A 44 -7.15 1.61 5.06
N GLU A 45 -8.24 0.83 4.97
CA GLU A 45 -8.63 0.14 3.73
C GLU A 45 -8.75 1.10 2.54
N SER A 46 -9.34 2.28 2.75
CA SER A 46 -9.44 3.31 1.70
C SER A 46 -8.08 3.78 1.19
N VAL A 47 -7.09 3.90 2.09
CA VAL A 47 -5.71 4.28 1.71
C VAL A 47 -5.03 3.15 0.94
N LYS A 48 -5.17 1.90 1.42
CA LYS A 48 -4.68 0.70 0.73
C LYS A 48 -5.23 0.62 -0.69
N ASP A 49 -6.54 0.70 -0.87
CA ASP A 49 -7.17 0.53 -2.19
C ASP A 49 -6.80 1.64 -3.17
N LYS A 50 -6.61 2.87 -2.69
CA LYS A 50 -6.15 3.99 -3.52
C LYS A 50 -4.71 3.86 -4.00
N LEU A 51 -3.86 3.12 -3.28
CA LEU A 51 -2.41 3.11 -3.47
C LEU A 51 -1.84 1.76 -3.92
N LYS A 52 -2.53 0.65 -3.69
CA LYS A 52 -1.98 -0.71 -3.90
C LYS A 52 -1.59 -1.02 -5.34
N TYR A 53 -2.15 -0.30 -6.32
CA TYR A 53 -1.85 -0.48 -7.74
C TYR A 53 -0.88 0.56 -8.31
N LYS A 54 -0.46 1.55 -7.52
CA LYS A 54 0.38 2.66 -7.98
C LYS A 54 1.86 2.33 -7.87
N LYS A 55 2.64 2.91 -8.77
CA LYS A 55 4.10 2.94 -8.68
C LYS A 55 4.61 4.37 -8.85
N THR A 56 5.77 4.65 -8.27
CA THR A 56 6.47 5.88 -8.57
C THR A 56 7.18 5.77 -9.93
N LYS A 57 7.70 6.89 -10.44
CA LYS A 57 8.47 6.89 -11.71
C LYS A 57 9.72 6.02 -11.64
N LEU A 58 10.29 5.84 -10.45
CA LEU A 58 11.45 4.99 -10.18
C LEU A 58 11.06 3.55 -9.82
N GLY A 59 9.76 3.22 -9.86
CA GLY A 59 9.23 1.87 -9.65
C GLY A 59 8.96 1.52 -8.19
N GLY A 60 9.08 2.47 -7.25
CA GLY A 60 8.75 2.28 -5.85
C GLY A 60 7.27 1.94 -5.66
N THR A 61 6.98 0.90 -4.89
CA THR A 61 5.61 0.46 -4.62
C THR A 61 5.21 0.78 -3.17
N LEU A 62 3.91 0.73 -2.89
CA LEU A 62 3.42 0.80 -1.52
C LEU A 62 4.03 -0.29 -0.63
N TYR A 63 4.32 -1.48 -1.18
CA TYR A 63 4.95 -2.54 -0.41
C TYR A 63 6.36 -2.14 0.06
N ASP A 64 7.16 -1.55 -0.82
CA ASP A 64 8.53 -1.11 -0.49
C ASP A 64 8.52 -0.08 0.64
N ILE A 65 7.50 0.79 0.65
CA ILE A 65 7.30 1.82 1.66
C ILE A 65 7.00 1.24 3.05
N ILE A 66 6.10 0.26 3.13
CA ILE A 66 5.57 -0.26 4.40
C ILE A 66 6.29 -1.51 4.91
N ARG A 67 7.11 -2.16 4.06
CA ARG A 67 7.73 -3.46 4.35
C ARG A 67 8.45 -3.49 5.69
N SER A 68 9.16 -2.42 6.04
CA SER A 68 9.90 -2.34 7.30
C SER A 68 8.96 -2.29 8.51
N GLY A 69 7.88 -1.50 8.48
CA GLY A 69 6.91 -1.44 9.57
C GLY A 69 6.10 -2.73 9.75
N VAL A 70 5.89 -3.49 8.66
CA VAL A 70 5.22 -4.81 8.71
C VAL A 70 6.14 -5.90 9.28
N ALA A 71 7.45 -5.75 9.09
CA ALA A 71 8.46 -6.66 9.65
C ALA A 71 8.72 -6.37 11.12
N ASN A 72 8.76 -5.09 11.51
CA ASN A 72 9.10 -4.61 12.85
C ASN A 72 7.90 -3.90 13.48
N LEU A 73 7.03 -4.66 14.15
CA LEU A 73 5.74 -4.18 14.68
C LEU A 73 5.89 -3.19 15.85
N ASP A 74 7.07 -3.15 16.47
CA ASP A 74 7.52 -2.23 17.51
C ASP A 74 7.98 -0.86 16.96
N SER A 75 7.95 -0.67 15.64
CA SER A 75 8.30 0.61 15.00
C SER A 75 7.34 1.73 15.42
N GLY A 76 7.87 2.90 15.80
CA GLY A 76 7.03 4.07 16.07
C GLY A 76 6.31 4.62 14.83
N VAL A 77 6.95 4.57 13.65
CA VAL A 77 6.39 5.10 12.39
C VAL A 77 6.11 3.98 11.38
N GLY A 78 7.16 3.25 10.95
CA GLY A 78 7.02 2.07 10.07
C GLY A 78 6.95 2.35 8.56
N VAL A 79 7.33 3.54 8.11
CA VAL A 79 7.20 3.99 6.70
C VAL A 79 8.55 4.55 6.22
N TYR A 80 8.97 4.16 5.01
CA TYR A 80 10.16 4.71 4.34
C TYR A 80 9.82 5.17 2.91
N ALA A 81 10.30 6.35 2.52
CA ALA A 81 10.13 6.82 1.14
C ALA A 81 11.24 6.23 0.25
N PRO A 82 10.90 5.49 -0.83
CA PRO A 82 11.88 4.93 -1.76
C PRO A 82 12.48 6.01 -2.68
N ASP A 83 11.78 7.13 -2.87
CA ASP A 83 12.18 8.27 -3.68
C ASP A 83 11.66 9.60 -3.09
N ALA A 84 12.09 10.71 -3.70
CA ALA A 84 11.92 12.08 -3.22
C ALA A 84 10.69 12.81 -3.80
#